data_AF-A0A7W0JHK7-F1
#
_entry.id   AF-A0A7W0JHK7-F1
#
_cell.length_a   1.000
_cell.length_b   1.000
_cell.length_c   1.000
_cell.angle_alpha   90.00
_cell.angle_beta   90.00
_cell.angle_gamma   90.00
#
_symmetry.space_group_name_H-M   'P 1'
#
loop_
_entity.id
_entity.type
_entity.pdbx_description
1 polymer ?
#
loop_
_entity_poly.entity_id
_entity_poly.type
_entity_poly.pdbx_seq_one_letter_code
_entity_poly.pdbx_strand_id
1 'polypeptide(L)'
;MIIALGASALGRALRGMADAHLHRHRHGGVEHAHVHFHEHGEEQTGEHSGETAAHTHAVTRIGLKPVLVGAIHGLAGSAALTLLVLAQIDSVVLGLLYLAVFGAGSILGMMLMSGLVGLPFALGARRLGGLSYGLQVAVGALSFVFGLWYAYRTGVSNGLI
;
A
#
# COMPACT_ATOMS: atom_id res chain seq x y z
N MET A 1 10.82 -1.88 4.84
CA MET A 1 9.45 -1.71 4.31
C MET A 1 8.46 -2.75 4.84
N ILE A 2 8.75 -4.06 4.78
CA ILE A 2 7.81 -5.13 5.16
C ILE A 2 7.32 -5.05 6.62
N ILE A 3 8.20 -4.71 7.58
CA ILE A 3 7.84 -4.54 8.99
C ILE A 3 6.87 -3.36 9.15
N ALA A 4 7.19 -2.20 8.55
CA ALA A 4 6.36 -1.00 8.64
C ALA A 4 4.98 -1.19 7.98
N LEU A 5 4.92 -1.85 6.81
CA LEU A 5 3.66 -2.17 6.14
C LEU A 5 2.85 -3.20 6.95
N GLY A 6 3.49 -4.24 7.50
CA GLY A 6 2.83 -5.22 8.37
C GLY A 6 2.26 -4.58 9.64
N ALA A 7 3.05 -3.74 10.31
CA ALA A 7 2.62 -3.00 11.50
C ALA A 7 1.48 -2.01 11.20
N SER A 8 1.55 -1.27 10.09
CA SER A 8 0.47 -0.36 9.71
C SER A 8 -0.81 -1.08 9.28
N ALA A 9 -0.70 -2.25 8.63
CA ALA A 9 -1.85 -3.10 8.31
C ALA A 9 -2.51 -3.64 9.58
N LEU A 10 -1.71 -4.16 10.52
CA LEU A 10 -2.19 -4.66 11.81
C LEU A 10 -2.79 -3.53 12.67
N GLY A 11 -2.13 -2.37 12.73
CA GLY A 11 -2.61 -1.20 13.44
C GLY A 11 -3.94 -0.66 12.90
N ARG A 12 -4.13 -0.67 11.58
CA ARG A 12 -5.43 -0.33 10.95
C ARG A 12 -6.50 -1.38 11.26
N ALA A 13 -6.15 -2.67 11.26
CA ALA A 13 -7.09 -3.72 11.61
C ALA A 13 -7.56 -3.61 13.07
N LEU A 14 -6.65 -3.32 13.99
CA LEU A 14 -6.94 -3.14 15.42
C LEU A 14 -7.75 -1.86 15.68
N ARG A 15 -7.43 -0.73 15.03
CA ARG A 15 -8.22 0.51 15.14
C ARG A 15 -9.59 0.40 14.46
N GLY A 16 -9.69 -0.38 13.39
CA GLY A 16 -10.96 -0.70 12.73
C GLY A 16 -11.92 -1.50 13.61
N MET A 17 -11.46 -2.13 14.71
CA MET A 17 -12.36 -2.71 15.72
C MET A 17 -12.90 -1.67 16.71
N ALA A 18 -12.23 -0.52 16.86
CA ALA A 18 -12.64 0.55 17.79
C ALA A 18 -13.58 1.58 17.14
N ASP A 19 -13.46 1.83 15.83
CA ASP A 19 -14.25 2.84 15.08
C ASP A 19 -15.11 2.25 13.94
N ALA A 20 -15.58 1.00 14.07
CA ALA A 20 -16.48 0.40 13.09
C ALA A 20 -17.94 0.88 13.29
N HIS A 21 -18.27 2.08 12.82
CA HIS A 21 -19.66 2.53 12.71
C HIS A 21 -20.14 2.36 11.26
N LEU A 22 -21.06 1.41 11.05
CA LEU A 22 -21.69 1.13 9.77
C LEU A 22 -22.77 2.18 9.47
N HIS A 23 -22.49 3.16 8.61
CA HIS A 23 -23.54 4.02 8.07
C HIS A 23 -24.19 3.36 6.84
N ARG A 24 -25.50 3.12 6.93
CA ARG A 24 -26.33 2.54 5.88
C ARG A 24 -27.00 3.69 5.12
N HIS A 25 -26.64 3.89 3.85
CA HIS A 25 -27.31 4.88 3.01
C HIS A 25 -28.23 4.16 1.99
N ARG A 26 -29.35 4.82 1.69
CA ARG A 26 -30.31 4.39 0.67
C ARG A 26 -30.35 5.48 -0.41
N HIS A 27 -29.79 5.21 -1.58
CA HIS A 27 -29.92 6.07 -2.75
C HIS A 27 -30.79 5.38 -3.80
N GLY A 28 -31.84 6.08 -4.26
CA GLY A 28 -32.64 5.67 -5.42
C GLY A 28 -33.30 4.29 -5.31
N GLY A 29 -33.59 3.81 -4.10
CA GLY A 29 -34.21 2.50 -3.88
C GLY A 29 -33.24 1.33 -3.70
N VAL A 30 -31.92 1.53 -3.79
CA VAL A 30 -30.91 0.51 -3.51
C VAL A 30 -30.20 0.86 -2.20
N GLU A 31 -30.18 -0.08 -1.25
CA GLU A 31 -29.40 0.05 -0.03
C GLU A 31 -27.93 -0.32 -0.29
N HIS A 32 -27.02 0.51 0.18
CA HIS A 32 -25.60 0.17 0.20
C HIS A 32 -24.93 0.71 1.47
N ALA A 33 -24.06 -0.11 2.03
CA ALA A 33 -23.22 0.23 3.18
C ALA A 33 -21.78 0.38 2.71
N HIS A 34 -21.14 1.45 3.14
CA HIS A 34 -19.71 1.66 2.93
C HIS A 34 -19.04 1.94 4.28
N VAL A 35 -17.80 1.51 4.42
CA VAL A 35 -16.97 1.75 5.60
C VAL A 35 -16.11 2.98 5.31
N HIS A 36 -16.40 4.10 5.96
CA HIS A 36 -15.51 5.26 5.97
C HIS A 36 -14.45 5.08 7.05
N PHE A 37 -13.18 5.20 6.67
CA PHE A 37 -12.07 5.36 7.61
C PHE A 37 -11.69 6.84 7.62
N HIS A 38 -11.94 7.56 8.71
CA HIS A 38 -11.37 8.88 8.92
C HIS A 38 -9.89 8.72 9.31
N GLU A 39 -8.96 9.10 8.43
CA GLU A 39 -7.57 9.36 8.82
C GLU A 39 -7.60 10.73 9.51
N HIS A 40 -7.54 10.74 10.85
CA HIS A 40 -7.49 11.97 11.65
C HIS A 40 -6.23 12.78 11.29
N GLY A 41 -6.38 13.72 10.37
CA GLY A 41 -5.54 14.90 10.24
C GLY A 41 -6.23 16.05 10.98
N GLU A 42 -5.65 16.40 12.12
CA GLU A 42 -5.60 17.71 12.78
C GLU A 42 -6.88 18.57 12.91
N GLU A 43 -7.17 18.89 14.17
CA GLU A 43 -8.12 19.86 14.71
C GLU A 43 -8.32 21.10 13.83
N GLN A 44 -9.55 21.34 13.34
CA GLN A 44 -10.15 22.68 13.30
C GLN A 44 -11.65 22.61 13.59
N THR A 45 -12.02 23.31 14.64
CA THR A 45 -13.35 23.59 15.18
C THR A 45 -14.27 24.24 14.16
N GLY A 46 -15.54 23.82 14.12
CA GLY A 46 -16.60 24.60 13.47
C GLY A 46 -17.82 23.77 13.12
N GLU A 47 -18.85 23.86 13.96
CA GLU A 47 -20.24 23.57 13.57
C GLU A 47 -20.57 24.30 12.25
N HIS A 48 -21.22 23.62 11.30
CA HIS A 48 -22.40 24.10 10.58
C HIS A 48 -22.89 23.08 9.54
N SER A 49 -24.10 22.59 9.79
CA SER A 49 -25.22 22.43 8.86
C SER A 49 -24.92 22.49 7.34
N GLY A 50 -25.16 21.36 6.68
CA GLY A 50 -25.86 21.24 5.40
C GLY A 50 -25.32 22.02 4.21
N GLU A 51 -24.60 21.34 3.32
CA GLU A 51 -24.71 21.54 1.87
C GLU A 51 -23.95 20.45 1.10
N THR A 52 -24.54 20.07 -0.03
CA THR A 52 -24.06 19.17 -1.09
C THR A 52 -22.55 19.25 -1.37
N ALA A 53 -21.78 18.27 -0.88
CA ALA A 53 -20.42 18.04 -1.34
C ALA A 53 -20.44 17.00 -2.46
N ALA A 54 -20.50 17.48 -3.71
CA ALA A 54 -20.25 16.67 -4.89
C ALA A 54 -18.90 15.96 -4.76
N HIS A 55 -18.91 14.63 -4.60
CA HIS A 55 -17.69 13.83 -4.54
C HIS A 55 -17.01 13.82 -5.92
N THR A 56 -16.16 14.80 -6.16
CA THR A 56 -15.30 14.81 -7.34
C THR A 56 -14.26 13.70 -7.16
N HIS A 57 -14.42 12.58 -7.87
CA HIS A 57 -13.39 11.57 -8.07
C HIS A 57 -12.25 12.15 -8.89
N ALA A 58 -11.51 13.07 -8.28
CA ALA A 58 -10.39 13.72 -8.90
C ALA A 58 -9.17 12.82 -8.69
N VAL A 59 -8.94 11.94 -9.67
CA VAL A 59 -7.68 11.22 -9.92
C VAL A 59 -6.60 12.25 -10.33
N THR A 60 -6.42 13.31 -9.53
CA THR A 60 -5.56 14.45 -9.88
C THR A 60 -4.49 14.74 -8.83
N ARG A 61 -4.52 14.07 -7.66
CA ARG A 61 -3.39 14.11 -6.74
C ARG A 61 -2.57 12.82 -6.85
N ILE A 62 -1.45 12.90 -7.56
CA ILE A 62 -0.33 11.98 -7.34
C ILE A 62 0.02 12.09 -5.86
N GLY A 63 -0.40 11.10 -5.07
CA GLY A 63 -0.11 11.09 -3.64
C GLY A 63 1.39 10.91 -3.41
N LEU A 64 2.01 11.73 -2.57
CA LEU A 64 3.41 11.55 -2.17
C LEU A 64 3.64 10.20 -1.47
N LYS A 65 2.63 9.70 -0.76
CA LYS A 65 2.66 8.42 -0.02
C LYS A 65 2.93 7.21 -0.93
N PRO A 66 2.15 6.94 -2.00
CA PRO A 66 2.45 5.82 -2.91
C PRO A 66 3.77 6.00 -3.67
N VAL A 67 4.18 7.23 -4.00
CA VAL A 67 5.49 7.49 -4.63
C VAL A 67 6.63 7.12 -3.67
N LEU A 68 6.58 7.56 -2.41
CA LEU A 68 7.59 7.26 -1.40
C LEU A 68 7.67 5.76 -1.10
N VAL A 69 6.52 5.10 -0.96
CA VAL A 69 6.46 3.64 -0.77
C VAL A 69 7.07 2.91 -1.97
N GLY A 70 6.74 3.34 -3.19
CA GLY A 70 7.33 2.79 -4.42
C GLY A 70 8.85 2.99 -4.48
N ALA A 71 9.35 4.17 -4.11
CA ALA A 71 10.79 4.45 -4.05
C ALA A 71 11.50 3.55 -3.03
N ILE A 72 11.00 3.48 -1.80
CA ILE A 72 11.58 2.61 -0.75
C ILE A 72 11.50 1.14 -1.17
N HIS A 73 10.42 0.72 -1.84
CA HIS A 73 10.28 -0.64 -2.34
C HIS A 73 11.34 -0.97 -3.40
N GLY A 74 11.53 -0.10 -4.39
CA GLY A 74 12.57 -0.25 -5.41
C GLY A 74 13.96 -0.29 -4.80
N LEU A 75 14.27 0.63 -3.87
CA LEU A 75 15.54 0.64 -3.16
C LEU A 75 15.79 -0.64 -2.35
N ALA A 76 14.76 -1.16 -1.69
CA ALA A 76 14.88 -2.37 -0.88
C ALA A 76 14.96 -3.67 -1.71
N GLY A 77 14.40 -3.68 -2.92
CA GLY A 77 14.29 -4.88 -3.75
C GLY A 77 15.34 -4.96 -4.85
N SER A 78 15.32 -4.01 -5.78
CA SER A 78 16.05 -4.10 -7.05
C SER A 78 17.37 -3.34 -7.10
N ALA A 79 17.60 -2.40 -6.17
CA ALA A 79 18.77 -1.50 -6.27
C ALA A 79 20.11 -2.24 -6.36
N ALA A 80 20.31 -3.31 -5.58
CA ALA A 80 21.57 -4.06 -5.61
C ALA A 80 21.84 -4.67 -7.00
N LEU A 81 20.84 -5.29 -7.63
CA LEU A 81 20.97 -5.87 -8.97
C LEU A 81 21.16 -4.78 -10.03
N THR A 82 20.41 -3.68 -9.93
CA THR A 82 20.54 -2.55 -10.86
C THR A 82 21.93 -1.93 -10.79
N LEU A 83 22.45 -1.69 -9.58
CA LEU A 83 23.79 -1.16 -9.38
C LEU A 83 24.87 -2.15 -9.83
N LEU A 84 24.68 -3.45 -9.60
CA LEU A 84 25.60 -4.48 -10.07
C LEU A 84 25.75 -4.43 -11.59
N VAL A 85 24.64 -4.38 -12.33
CA VAL A 85 24.68 -4.30 -13.79
C VAL A 85 25.26 -2.96 -14.25
N LEU A 86 24.85 -1.86 -13.62
CA LEU A 86 25.32 -0.52 -13.97
C LEU A 86 26.83 -0.38 -13.77
N ALA A 87 27.40 -1.04 -12.75
CA ALA A 87 28.84 -1.05 -12.48
C ALA A 87 29.66 -1.84 -13.51
N GLN A 88 29.03 -2.63 -14.38
CA GLN A 88 29.69 -3.35 -15.47
C GLN A 88 29.58 -2.63 -16.82
N ILE A 89 28.95 -1.46 -16.86
CA ILE A 89 28.71 -0.69 -18.09
C ILE A 89 29.62 0.54 -18.09
N ASP A 90 30.61 0.57 -18.98
CA ASP A 90 31.53 1.72 -19.11
C ASP A 90 30.92 2.94 -19.83
N SER A 91 29.80 2.74 -20.55
CA SER A 91 29.14 3.80 -21.32
C SER A 91 27.97 4.42 -20.56
N VAL A 92 28.04 5.73 -20.30
CA VAL A 92 26.98 6.50 -19.66
C VAL A 92 25.64 6.36 -20.39
N VAL A 93 25.65 6.38 -21.72
CA VAL A 93 24.44 6.26 -22.54
C VAL A 93 23.80 4.89 -22.37
N LEU A 94 24.59 3.82 -22.39
CA LEU A 94 24.08 2.46 -22.16
C LEU A 94 23.57 2.28 -20.73
N GLY A 95 24.23 2.89 -19.74
CA GLY A 95 23.77 2.90 -18.35
C GLY A 95 22.42 3.59 -18.19
N LEU A 96 22.22 4.75 -18.83
CA LEU A 96 20.94 5.47 -18.83
C LEU A 96 19.85 4.67 -19.55
N LEU A 97 20.15 4.04 -20.69
CA LEU A 97 19.21 3.19 -21.41
C LEU A 97 18.79 1.98 -20.57
N TYR A 98 19.76 1.33 -19.92
CA TYR A 98 19.50 0.24 -18.99
C TYR A 98 18.56 0.69 -17.87
N LEU A 99 18.84 1.83 -17.22
CA LEU A 99 18.03 2.35 -16.14
C LEU A 99 16.60 2.68 -16.60
N ALA A 100 16.44 3.25 -17.80
CA ALA A 100 15.13 3.57 -18.38
C ALA A 100 14.31 2.30 -18.67
N VAL A 101 14.91 1.31 -19.32
CA VAL A 101 14.25 0.03 -19.66
C VAL A 101 13.91 -0.74 -18.38
N PHE A 102 14.85 -0.85 -17.46
CA PHE A 102 14.66 -1.53 -16.17
C PHE A 102 13.57 -0.84 -15.35
N GLY A 103 13.62 0.49 -15.25
CA GLY A 103 12.62 1.28 -14.54
C GLY A 103 11.22 1.13 -15.13
N ALA A 104 11.07 1.26 -16.45
CA ALA A 104 9.80 1.07 -17.13
C ALA A 104 9.26 -0.36 -16.95
N GLY A 105 10.12 -1.37 -17.11
CA GLY A 105 9.76 -2.77 -16.88
C GLY A 105 9.32 -3.03 -15.44
N SER A 106 9.99 -2.42 -14.46
CA SER A 106 9.63 -2.52 -13.04
C SER A 106 8.27 -1.88 -12.77
N ILE A 107 7.99 -0.68 -13.31
CA ILE A 107 6.70 -0.02 -13.15
C ILE A 107 5.58 -0.87 -13.75
N LEU A 108 5.77 -1.36 -14.98
CA LEU A 108 4.80 -2.23 -15.66
C LEU A 108 4.57 -3.53 -14.88
N GLY A 109 5.63 -4.18 -14.41
CA GLY A 109 5.54 -5.40 -13.61
C GLY A 109 4.78 -5.17 -12.30
N MET A 110 5.06 -4.08 -11.60
CA MET A 110 4.34 -3.71 -10.37
C MET A 110 2.86 -3.40 -10.64
N MET A 111 2.53 -2.68 -11.73
CA MET A 111 1.15 -2.40 -12.11
C MET A 111 0.39 -3.68 -12.44
N LEU A 112 0.99 -4.58 -13.23
CA LEU A 112 0.37 -5.84 -13.62
C LEU A 112 0.13 -6.74 -12.41
N MET A 113 1.13 -6.93 -11.55
CA MET A 113 0.97 -7.78 -10.36
C MET A 113 -0.01 -7.20 -9.35
N SER A 114 0.04 -5.89 -9.12
CA SER A 114 -0.92 -5.20 -8.23
C SER A 114 -2.34 -5.28 -8.77
N GLY A 115 -2.51 -5.14 -10.09
CA GLY A 115 -3.78 -5.34 -10.77
C GLY A 115 -4.26 -6.78 -10.64
N LEU A 116 -3.43 -7.75 -10.98
CA LEU A 116 -3.77 -9.17 -10.95
C LEU A 116 -4.19 -9.64 -9.55
N VAL A 117 -3.44 -9.21 -8.52
CA VAL A 117 -3.75 -9.55 -7.12
C VAL A 117 -4.92 -8.72 -6.58
N GLY A 118 -4.99 -7.42 -6.90
CA GLY A 118 -5.99 -6.50 -6.35
C GLY A 118 -7.38 -6.61 -6.99
N LEU A 119 -7.46 -6.96 -8.26
CA LEU A 119 -8.71 -7.06 -9.02
C LEU A 119 -9.72 -8.06 -8.42
N PRO A 120 -9.35 -9.30 -8.03
CA PRO A 120 -10.31 -10.21 -7.39
C PRO A 120 -10.84 -9.67 -6.05
N PHE A 121 -10.03 -8.93 -5.29
CA PHE A 121 -10.50 -8.27 -4.07
C PHE A 121 -11.43 -7.10 -4.37
N ALA A 122 -11.14 -6.31 -5.40
CA ALA A 122 -11.99 -5.19 -5.80
C ALA A 122 -13.35 -5.66 -6.32
N LEU A 123 -13.39 -6.73 -7.12
CA LEU A 123 -14.62 -7.31 -7.68
C LEU A 123 -15.40 -8.15 -6.65
N GLY A 124 -14.70 -8.86 -5.75
CA GLY A 124 -15.27 -9.75 -4.75
C GLY A 124 -15.71 -9.07 -3.44
N ALA A 125 -15.36 -7.80 -3.22
CA ALA A 125 -15.62 -7.06 -1.98
C ALA A 125 -17.10 -7.05 -1.55
N ARG A 126 -18.05 -7.13 -2.51
CA ARG A 126 -19.50 -7.14 -2.20
C ARG A 126 -20.00 -8.43 -1.57
N ARG A 127 -19.30 -9.57 -1.71
CA ARG A 127 -19.73 -10.87 -1.17
C ARG A 127 -18.86 -11.42 -0.04
N LEU A 128 -17.64 -10.92 0.13
CA LEU A 128 -16.60 -11.58 0.96
C LEU A 128 -15.96 -10.68 2.01
N GLY A 129 -16.61 -9.58 2.42
CA GLY A 129 -16.02 -8.56 3.30
C GLY A 129 -15.35 -9.09 4.59
N GLY A 130 -15.91 -10.14 5.21
CA GLY A 130 -15.30 -10.77 6.39
C GLY A 130 -14.04 -11.61 6.07
N LEU A 131 -14.04 -12.30 4.93
CA LEU A 131 -12.91 -13.14 4.50
C LEU A 131 -11.74 -12.27 4.01
N SER A 132 -12.02 -11.18 3.30
CA SER A 132 -10.99 -10.22 2.87
C SER A 132 -10.34 -9.52 4.06
N TYR A 133 -11.10 -9.19 5.11
CA TYR A 133 -10.56 -8.65 6.34
C TYR A 133 -9.67 -9.66 7.08
N GLY A 134 -10.13 -10.90 7.29
CA GLY A 134 -9.34 -11.95 7.93
C GLY A 134 -8.03 -12.23 7.18
N LEU A 135 -8.09 -12.26 5.85
CA LEU A 135 -6.90 -12.44 5.01
C LEU A 135 -5.94 -11.24 5.13
N GLN A 136 -6.45 -10.01 5.18
CA GLN A 136 -5.61 -8.82 5.34
C GLN A 136 -4.89 -8.80 6.68
N VAL A 137 -5.56 -9.21 7.76
CA VAL A 137 -4.96 -9.38 9.09
C VAL A 137 -3.88 -10.47 9.07
N ALA A 138 -4.20 -11.63 8.51
CA ALA A 138 -3.26 -12.75 8.42
C ALA A 138 -2.00 -12.37 7.62
N VAL A 139 -2.17 -11.77 6.44
CA VAL A 139 -1.05 -11.32 5.61
C VAL A 139 -0.23 -10.23 6.30
N GLY A 140 -0.88 -9.28 6.98
CA GLY A 140 -0.21 -8.23 7.76
C GLY A 140 0.64 -8.80 8.90
N ALA A 141 0.06 -9.73 9.68
CA ALA A 141 0.76 -10.40 10.78
C ALA A 141 1.93 -11.25 10.28
N LEU A 142 1.72 -12.07 9.25
CA LEU A 142 2.77 -12.89 8.63
C LEU A 142 3.91 -12.00 8.12
N SER A 143 3.61 -10.90 7.44
CA SER A 143 4.61 -9.96 6.91
C SER A 143 5.43 -9.31 8.04
N PHE A 144 4.77 -8.93 9.14
CA PHE A 144 5.43 -8.33 10.30
C PHE A 144 6.38 -9.32 10.99
N VAL A 145 5.88 -10.52 11.31
CA VAL A 145 6.65 -11.57 11.97
C VAL A 145 7.82 -12.02 11.10
N PHE A 146 7.58 -12.26 9.80
CA PHE A 146 8.64 -12.60 8.86
C PHE A 146 9.70 -11.50 8.79
N GLY A 147 9.28 -10.23 8.75
CA GLY A 147 10.21 -9.11 8.73
C GLY A 147 11.08 -9.02 9.99
N LEU A 148 10.51 -9.25 11.17
CA LEU A 148 11.25 -9.25 12.42
C LEU A 148 12.25 -10.43 12.49
N TRP A 149 11.80 -11.62 12.09
CA TRP A 149 12.65 -12.81 11.99
C TRP A 149 13.81 -12.61 11.02
N TYR A 150 13.55 -12.08 9.82
CA TYR A 150 14.58 -11.80 8.82
C TYR A 150 15.58 -10.76 9.31
N ALA A 151 15.11 -9.69 9.97
CA ALA A 151 15.97 -8.68 10.56
C ALA A 151 16.86 -9.27 11.67
N TYR A 152 16.31 -10.07 12.57
CA TYR A 152 17.07 -10.76 13.62
C TYR A 152 18.12 -11.70 13.02
N ARG A 153 17.72 -12.57 12.09
CA ARG A 153 18.61 -13.55 11.46
C ARG A 153 19.73 -12.84 10.71
N THR A 154 19.43 -11.79 9.96
CA THR A 154 20.45 -11.03 9.21
C THR A 154 21.35 -10.21 10.14
N GLY A 155 20.81 -9.57 11.18
CA GLY A 155 21.59 -8.78 12.14
C GLY A 155 22.55 -9.64 12.97
N VAL A 156 22.07 -10.76 13.51
CA VAL A 156 22.86 -11.66 14.36
C VAL A 156 23.84 -12.51 13.52
N SER A 157 23.45 -12.99 12.33
CA SER A 157 24.35 -13.82 11.50
C SER A 157 25.47 -13.02 10.81
N ASN A 158 25.31 -11.71 10.63
CA ASN A 158 26.36 -10.83 10.07
C ASN A 158 27.11 -10.03 11.15
N GLY A 159 26.90 -10.31 12.44
CA GLY A 159 27.64 -9.70 13.55
C GLY A 159 27.41 -8.19 13.73
N LEU A 160 26.26 -7.68 13.32
CA LEU A 160 25.92 -6.25 13.43
C LEU A 160 25.26 -5.88 14.77
N ILE A 161 24.95 -6.89 15.59
CA ILE A 161 24.41 -6.81 16.96
C ILE A 161 25.19 -7.78 17.84
#